data_AF-A0A3L7VPZ0-F1
#
_entry.id   AF-A0A3L7VPZ0-F1
#
_cell.length_a   1.000
_cell.length_b   1.000
_cell.length_c   1.000
_cell.angle_alpha   90.00
_cell.angle_beta   90.00
_cell.angle_gamma   90.00
#
_symmetry.space_group_name_H-M   'P 1'
#
loop_
_entity.id
_entity.type
_entity.pdbx_description
1 polymer ?
#
loop_
_entity_poly.entity_id
_entity_poly.type
_entity_poly.pdbx_seq_one_letter_code
_entity_poly.pdbx_strand_id
1 'polypeptide(L)'
;MLIAFPSVGAPLPEKVDFNRDIRRILSENCLTCHGPDSKPRKAGGTVLRLDVAESAYADRGGIRAIIPGQPNTSEALRRMTSKDPDDLMPPPDSGKKLTAEEISLVRKWVEQGATYSRHWAYVKPVRAAVPAVMDTVWGRSPLDAFIVARLEREGLKHEVEADRETLIRRVALDLTGLPPTVKELQECLMDTQPGGYERWVDRLLKKQTYGEHWARQWLDLARYADSAGYADDPARTIWAYRDYVIRSINANKPFDRFTLEQLAGDLLPEAGDDEIIATAFHRNTQTNNEGGTNDEEFRNVAVVDRVNTTMAVWMGTTMACAQCHNHKFDPISQDDYFKLFAVFNSTADADRGDESPTHALYTPEQKLKLKQWKSGIARIEGTLQTPTPALDQEQLTWEKGLATDLAWEPISLPSINSKAGAKVKADADGSVHLARGGLTDTYSVELPTMVSQTVTAVRLEVLPEEGPPLRGVGNAGGAFVVTGVRGALIPPLDALPRARFVRIELPGKEKILSLAEVQIFQGTNNIARNGEASQSTTAYDATAARAIDGNTDGHFEGAKSTTHTAVSKDNPWWEIDLKSAQRVNRVVVWNRTDGVSERLSGFKILLLDEQRQQIWEQPLITKAPSPSFEL
;
A
#
# COMPACT_ATOMS: atom_id res chain seq x y z
N MET A 1 -50.11 -39.30 4.15
CA MET A 1 -50.69 -39.25 5.51
C MET A 1 -49.52 -39.13 6.49
N LEU A 2 -49.15 -37.90 6.85
CA LEU A 2 -48.07 -37.63 7.82
C LEU A 2 -48.60 -37.93 9.21
N ILE A 3 -48.12 -39.01 9.82
CA ILE A 3 -48.42 -39.35 11.21
C ILE A 3 -47.55 -38.45 12.08
N ALA A 4 -48.16 -37.42 12.68
CA ALA A 4 -47.53 -36.63 13.73
C ALA A 4 -47.46 -37.49 15.00
N PHE A 5 -46.27 -37.94 15.38
CA PHE A 5 -46.05 -38.47 16.71
C PHE A 5 -46.09 -37.31 17.71
N PRO A 6 -46.86 -37.39 18.81
CA PRO A 6 -46.75 -36.43 19.89
C PRO A 6 -45.33 -36.54 20.45
N SER A 7 -44.56 -35.45 20.40
CA SER A 7 -43.27 -35.39 21.10
C SER A 7 -43.56 -35.44 22.60
N VAL A 8 -43.49 -36.63 23.18
CA VAL A 8 -43.29 -36.75 24.62
C VAL A 8 -41.94 -36.09 24.87
N GLY A 9 -41.94 -34.92 25.51
CA GLY A 9 -40.72 -34.17 25.81
C GLY A 9 -39.71 -35.10 26.46
N ALA A 10 -38.48 -35.12 25.94
CA ALA A 10 -37.42 -35.96 26.47
C ALA A 10 -37.28 -35.70 27.98
N PRO A 11 -37.18 -36.74 28.82
CA PRO A 11 -37.02 -36.56 30.25
C PRO A 11 -35.77 -35.71 30.53
N LEU A 12 -35.88 -34.78 31.48
CA LEU A 12 -34.75 -33.94 31.90
C LEU A 12 -33.56 -34.83 32.31
N PRO A 13 -32.32 -34.50 31.91
CA PRO A 13 -31.15 -35.31 32.23
C PRO A 13 -31.00 -35.45 33.75
N GLU A 14 -30.61 -36.63 34.23
CA GLU A 14 -30.46 -36.89 35.67
C GLU A 14 -29.50 -35.88 36.31
N LYS A 15 -28.34 -35.66 35.69
CA LYS A 15 -27.37 -34.63 36.03
C LYS A 15 -27.34 -33.54 34.96
N VAL A 16 -27.56 -32.30 35.38
CA VAL A 16 -27.51 -31.14 34.50
C VAL A 16 -26.05 -30.70 34.33
N ASP A 17 -25.61 -30.56 33.09
CA ASP A 17 -24.29 -30.04 32.76
C ASP A 17 -24.41 -28.57 32.33
N PHE A 18 -23.62 -27.70 32.95
CA PHE A 18 -23.72 -26.27 32.69
C PHE A 18 -23.40 -25.92 31.24
N ASN A 19 -22.40 -26.54 30.62
CA ASN A 19 -21.99 -26.21 29.26
C ASN A 19 -23.00 -26.71 28.23
N ARG A 20 -23.50 -27.94 28.40
CA ARG A 20 -24.43 -28.60 27.48
C ARG A 20 -25.85 -28.05 27.62
N ASP A 21 -26.33 -27.89 28.85
CA ASP A 21 -27.76 -27.68 29.10
C ASP A 21 -28.09 -26.22 29.46
N ILE A 22 -27.23 -25.50 30.17
CA ILE A 22 -27.56 -24.19 30.77
C ILE A 22 -26.98 -23.01 30.03
N ARG A 23 -25.71 -23.08 29.60
CA ARG A 23 -25.01 -21.95 28.98
C ARG A 23 -25.75 -21.45 27.74
N ARG A 24 -26.27 -22.36 26.91
CA ARG A 24 -27.05 -21.99 25.72
C ARG A 24 -28.28 -21.16 26.10
N ILE A 25 -29.04 -21.61 27.09
CA ILE A 25 -30.24 -20.91 27.59
C ILE A 25 -29.88 -19.50 28.06
N LEU A 26 -28.82 -19.37 28.87
CA LEU A 26 -28.37 -18.07 29.37
C LEU A 26 -27.87 -17.17 28.24
N SER A 27 -27.06 -17.70 27.32
CA SER A 27 -26.50 -16.94 26.18
C SER A 27 -27.61 -16.37 25.29
N GLU A 28 -28.56 -17.23 24.93
CA GLU A 28 -29.68 -16.85 24.07
C GLU A 28 -30.61 -15.86 24.76
N ASN A 29 -30.95 -16.06 26.04
CA ASN A 29 -32.04 -15.32 26.67
C ASN A 29 -31.59 -14.20 27.62
N CYS A 30 -30.40 -14.29 28.21
CA CYS A 30 -30.02 -13.45 29.37
C CYS A 30 -28.75 -12.59 29.15
N LEU A 31 -27.72 -13.13 28.49
CA LEU A 31 -26.38 -12.51 28.48
C LEU A 31 -26.29 -11.21 27.67
N THR A 32 -27.31 -10.85 26.88
CA THR A 32 -27.34 -9.53 26.24
C THR A 32 -27.42 -8.40 27.27
N CYS A 33 -28.20 -8.57 28.35
CA CYS A 33 -28.36 -7.56 29.41
C CYS A 33 -27.57 -7.89 30.68
N HIS A 34 -27.17 -9.15 30.86
CA HIS A 34 -26.49 -9.64 32.08
C HIS A 34 -25.21 -10.43 31.75
N GLY A 35 -24.53 -10.09 30.66
CA GLY A 35 -23.30 -10.75 30.20
C GLY A 35 -22.07 -9.82 30.18
N PRO A 36 -20.98 -10.24 29.51
CA PRO A 36 -19.67 -9.57 29.55
C PRO A 36 -19.62 -8.13 29.04
N ASP A 37 -20.41 -7.80 28.03
CA ASP A 37 -20.45 -6.46 27.44
C ASP A 37 -20.94 -5.41 28.46
N SER A 38 -20.20 -4.32 28.67
CA SER A 38 -20.58 -3.22 29.59
C SER A 38 -21.70 -2.35 29.07
N LYS A 39 -21.82 -2.18 27.76
CA LYS A 39 -22.74 -1.19 27.19
C LYS A 39 -24.22 -1.52 27.45
N PRO A 40 -24.72 -2.75 27.18
CA PRO A 40 -26.12 -3.10 27.40
C PRO A 40 -26.41 -3.60 28.82
N ARG A 41 -25.44 -3.58 29.73
CA ARG A 41 -25.59 -4.22 31.05
C ARG A 41 -26.64 -3.51 31.91
N LYS A 42 -27.66 -4.25 32.36
CA LYS A 42 -28.76 -3.76 33.20
C LYS A 42 -28.68 -4.36 34.63
N ALA A 43 -29.16 -3.59 35.62
CA ALA A 43 -29.64 -4.02 36.96
C ALA A 43 -29.56 -2.86 37.99
N GLY A 44 -30.33 -1.78 37.78
CA GLY A 44 -30.66 -0.75 38.78
C GLY A 44 -29.70 -0.55 39.96
N GLY A 45 -28.52 0.03 39.73
CA GLY A 45 -27.56 0.40 40.77
C GLY A 45 -26.47 -0.62 41.11
N THR A 46 -26.56 -1.89 40.66
CA THR A 46 -25.45 -2.85 40.78
C THR A 46 -25.29 -3.70 39.52
N VAL A 47 -24.06 -3.88 39.04
CA VAL A 47 -23.79 -4.61 37.79
C VAL A 47 -23.98 -6.12 38.01
N LEU A 48 -25.06 -6.72 37.47
CA LEU A 48 -25.31 -8.18 37.51
C LEU A 48 -24.73 -8.87 36.28
N ARG A 49 -24.00 -9.97 36.52
CA ARG A 49 -23.46 -10.87 35.49
C ARG A 49 -23.94 -12.28 35.77
N LEU A 50 -24.60 -12.91 34.81
CA LEU A 50 -25.09 -14.29 34.90
C LEU A 50 -24.16 -15.29 34.25
N ASP A 51 -23.13 -14.84 33.53
CA ASP A 51 -22.10 -15.68 32.91
C ASP A 51 -20.96 -16.08 33.88
N VAL A 52 -20.86 -15.42 35.04
CA VAL A 52 -19.87 -15.73 36.10
C VAL A 52 -20.55 -16.01 37.43
N ALA A 53 -20.12 -17.07 38.09
CA ALA A 53 -20.74 -17.59 39.31
C ALA A 53 -20.71 -16.57 40.46
N GLU A 54 -19.57 -15.90 40.63
CA GLU A 54 -19.32 -14.93 41.70
C GLU A 54 -20.35 -13.80 41.69
N SER A 55 -20.69 -13.31 40.49
CA SER A 55 -21.66 -12.22 40.32
C SER A 55 -23.11 -12.68 40.41
N ALA A 56 -23.40 -13.91 39.94
CA ALA A 56 -24.72 -14.52 40.03
C ALA A 56 -25.12 -14.84 41.49
N TYR A 57 -24.12 -15.17 42.32
CA TYR A 57 -24.31 -15.51 43.74
C TYR A 57 -24.16 -14.31 44.68
N ALA A 58 -23.61 -13.21 44.19
CA ALA A 58 -23.36 -12.01 44.99
C ALA A 58 -24.66 -11.50 45.63
N ASP A 59 -24.57 -11.16 46.90
CA ASP A 59 -25.64 -10.49 47.63
C ASP A 59 -25.73 -9.02 47.20
N ARG A 60 -26.93 -8.58 46.82
CA ARG A 60 -27.22 -7.24 46.31
C ARG A 60 -28.32 -6.60 47.16
N GLY A 61 -28.05 -6.45 48.45
CA GLY A 61 -28.99 -5.88 49.40
C GLY A 61 -30.06 -6.87 49.87
N GLY A 62 -29.67 -8.13 50.12
CA GLY A 62 -30.55 -9.22 50.53
C GLY A 62 -31.10 -10.05 49.36
N ILE A 63 -30.79 -9.67 48.12
CA ILE A 63 -31.27 -10.34 46.90
C ILE A 63 -30.08 -10.97 46.18
N ARG A 64 -30.23 -12.26 45.83
CA ARG A 64 -29.25 -13.01 45.02
C ARG A 64 -29.95 -13.55 43.78
N ALA A 65 -29.32 -13.39 42.62
CA ALA A 65 -29.89 -13.87 41.36
C ALA A 65 -30.00 -15.39 41.36
N ILE A 66 -28.95 -16.09 41.80
CA ILE A 66 -28.91 -17.54 41.96
C ILE A 66 -28.42 -17.88 43.37
N ILE A 67 -29.16 -18.75 44.06
CA ILE A 67 -28.77 -19.34 45.34
C ILE A 67 -28.59 -20.85 45.13
N PRO A 68 -27.34 -21.35 45.12
CA PRO A 68 -27.05 -22.78 44.97
C PRO A 68 -27.88 -23.64 45.93
N GLY A 69 -28.57 -24.65 45.39
CA GLY A 69 -29.43 -25.58 46.12
C GLY A 69 -30.81 -25.03 46.49
N GLN A 70 -31.12 -23.77 46.19
CA GLN A 70 -32.38 -23.13 46.59
C GLN A 70 -33.09 -22.46 45.39
N PRO A 71 -33.75 -23.24 44.52
CA PRO A 71 -34.40 -22.70 43.32
C PRO A 71 -35.53 -21.72 43.64
N ASN A 72 -36.28 -21.94 44.73
CA ASN A 72 -37.47 -21.16 45.07
C ASN A 72 -37.15 -19.79 45.68
N THR A 73 -35.93 -19.60 46.19
CA THR A 73 -35.45 -18.32 46.75
C THR A 73 -34.49 -17.60 45.80
N SER A 74 -34.15 -18.21 44.65
CA SER A 74 -33.32 -17.60 43.61
C SER A 74 -34.13 -16.60 42.79
N GLU A 75 -33.73 -15.32 42.80
CA GLU A 75 -34.48 -14.24 42.16
C GLU A 75 -34.60 -14.43 40.64
N ALA A 76 -33.58 -14.99 39.98
CA ALA A 76 -33.64 -15.26 38.54
C ALA A 76 -34.78 -16.22 38.18
N LEU A 77 -34.99 -17.29 38.95
CA LEU A 77 -36.07 -18.26 38.72
C LEU A 77 -37.46 -17.67 39.00
N ARG A 78 -37.56 -16.78 40.01
CA ARG A 78 -38.79 -16.01 40.27
C ARG A 78 -39.13 -15.14 39.06
N ARG A 79 -38.15 -14.39 38.54
CA ARG A 79 -38.33 -13.52 37.38
C ARG A 79 -38.58 -14.28 36.07
N MET A 80 -38.00 -15.46 35.89
CA MET A 80 -38.28 -16.33 34.74
C MET A 80 -39.72 -16.85 34.69
N THR A 81 -40.42 -16.85 35.83
CA THR A 81 -41.78 -17.38 35.97
C THR A 81 -42.80 -16.33 36.42
N SER A 82 -42.40 -15.05 36.48
CA SER A 82 -43.26 -13.95 36.90
C SER A 82 -44.45 -13.79 35.95
N LYS A 83 -45.60 -13.39 36.51
CA LYS A 83 -46.77 -12.97 35.73
C LYS A 83 -46.82 -11.46 35.52
N ASP A 84 -46.01 -10.71 36.27
CA ASP A 84 -45.88 -9.28 36.15
C ASP A 84 -44.87 -8.95 35.02
N PRO A 85 -45.29 -8.26 33.95
CA PRO A 85 -44.42 -7.87 32.84
C PRO A 85 -43.17 -7.08 33.23
N ASP A 86 -43.23 -6.28 34.31
CA ASP A 86 -42.10 -5.45 34.77
C ASP A 86 -41.03 -6.28 35.51
N ASP A 87 -41.44 -7.44 36.03
CA ASP A 87 -40.58 -8.38 36.76
C ASP A 87 -40.17 -9.59 35.92
N LEU A 88 -40.86 -9.85 34.80
CA LEU A 88 -40.59 -10.99 33.91
C LEU A 88 -39.24 -10.81 33.20
N MET A 89 -38.41 -11.86 33.23
CA MET A 89 -37.14 -11.92 32.52
C MET A 89 -37.07 -13.18 31.64
N PRO A 90 -36.74 -13.07 30.33
CA PRO A 90 -36.49 -11.83 29.59
C PRO A 90 -37.72 -10.91 29.51
N PRO A 91 -37.54 -9.59 29.49
CA PRO A 91 -38.66 -8.66 29.41
C PRO A 91 -39.46 -8.84 28.10
N PRO A 92 -40.77 -8.58 28.08
CA PRO A 92 -41.59 -8.79 26.88
C PRO A 92 -41.11 -8.02 25.63
N ASP A 93 -40.56 -6.83 25.81
CA ASP A 93 -40.00 -5.98 24.74
C ASP A 93 -38.73 -6.57 24.09
N SER A 94 -38.07 -7.53 24.74
CA SER A 94 -36.92 -8.23 24.19
C SER A 94 -37.28 -9.24 23.09
N GLY A 95 -38.56 -9.62 22.98
CA GLY A 95 -39.06 -10.64 22.05
C GLY A 95 -38.61 -12.07 22.36
N LYS A 96 -37.88 -12.30 23.46
CA LYS A 96 -37.37 -13.62 23.87
C LYS A 96 -38.25 -14.24 24.95
N LYS A 97 -38.42 -15.55 24.89
CA LYS A 97 -39.23 -16.30 25.86
C LYS A 97 -38.59 -17.65 26.13
N LEU A 98 -38.46 -17.99 27.40
CA LEU A 98 -38.04 -19.32 27.84
C LEU A 98 -39.20 -20.31 27.69
N THR A 99 -38.90 -21.50 27.21
CA THR A 99 -39.79 -22.66 27.21
C THR A 99 -39.93 -23.26 28.62
N ALA A 100 -40.96 -24.07 28.83
CA ALA A 100 -41.17 -24.75 30.11
C ALA A 100 -40.02 -25.73 30.43
N GLU A 101 -39.46 -26.36 29.39
CA GLU A 101 -38.33 -27.26 29.46
C GLU A 101 -37.07 -26.53 29.90
N GLU A 102 -36.77 -25.36 29.31
CA GLU A 102 -35.61 -24.54 29.67
C GLU A 102 -35.69 -24.03 31.11
N ILE A 103 -36.86 -23.55 31.55
CA ILE A 103 -37.08 -23.14 32.95
C ILE A 103 -36.86 -24.33 33.88
N SER A 104 -37.34 -25.52 33.51
CA SER A 104 -37.16 -26.73 34.31
C SER A 104 -35.70 -27.18 34.38
N LEU A 105 -34.92 -27.03 33.30
CA LEU A 105 -33.48 -27.28 33.29
C LEU A 105 -32.74 -26.32 34.22
N VAL A 106 -33.02 -25.02 34.13
CA VAL A 106 -32.40 -24.01 35.00
C VAL A 106 -32.75 -24.27 36.46
N ARG A 107 -34.02 -24.59 36.75
CA ARG A 107 -34.46 -24.99 38.11
C ARG A 107 -33.67 -26.18 38.63
N LYS A 108 -33.60 -27.27 37.86
CA LYS A 108 -32.89 -28.49 38.24
C LYS A 108 -31.39 -28.24 38.43
N TRP A 109 -30.79 -27.40 37.60
CA TRP A 109 -29.39 -26.99 37.76
C TRP A 109 -29.17 -26.23 39.08
N VAL A 110 -30.06 -25.30 39.45
CA VAL A 110 -29.97 -24.59 40.73
C VAL A 110 -30.16 -25.55 41.90
N GLU A 111 -31.12 -26.47 41.83
CA GLU A 111 -31.31 -27.54 42.83
C GLU A 111 -30.05 -28.39 43.01
N GLN A 112 -29.32 -28.67 41.93
CA GLN A 112 -28.05 -29.40 41.93
C GLN A 112 -26.84 -28.56 42.34
N GLY A 113 -27.06 -27.40 42.96
CA GLY A 113 -25.99 -26.53 43.47
C GLY A 113 -25.45 -25.52 42.45
N ALA A 114 -26.15 -25.31 41.34
CA ALA A 114 -25.87 -24.29 40.33
C ALA A 114 -24.41 -24.27 39.81
N THR A 115 -23.71 -25.40 39.76
CA THR A 115 -22.27 -25.39 39.44
C THR A 115 -22.01 -24.80 38.05
N TYR A 116 -21.19 -23.76 37.97
CA TYR A 116 -20.73 -23.17 36.72
C TYR A 116 -19.55 -23.96 36.16
N SER A 117 -19.43 -24.00 34.83
CA SER A 117 -18.30 -24.59 34.13
C SER A 117 -17.76 -23.64 33.07
N ARG A 118 -16.43 -23.59 32.91
CA ARG A 118 -15.81 -22.91 31.78
C ARG A 118 -16.23 -23.60 30.49
N HIS A 119 -16.41 -22.82 29.41
CA HIS A 119 -16.75 -23.38 28.11
C HIS A 119 -15.70 -24.41 27.70
N TRP A 120 -16.13 -25.50 27.08
CA TRP A 120 -15.26 -26.64 26.77
C TRP A 120 -14.04 -26.24 25.91
N ALA A 121 -14.18 -25.21 25.07
CA ALA A 121 -13.09 -24.65 24.26
C ALA A 121 -11.96 -24.01 25.08
N TYR A 122 -12.22 -23.64 26.35
CA TYR A 122 -11.24 -23.00 27.25
C TYR A 122 -10.82 -23.92 28.40
N VAL A 123 -11.10 -25.22 28.28
CA VAL A 123 -10.67 -26.25 29.22
C VAL A 123 -9.79 -27.22 28.47
N LYS A 124 -8.68 -27.63 29.07
CA LYS A 124 -7.77 -28.62 28.47
C LYS A 124 -8.56 -29.90 28.15
N PRO A 125 -8.56 -30.38 26.89
CA PRO A 125 -9.19 -31.64 26.56
C PRO A 125 -8.59 -32.80 27.36
N VAL A 126 -9.46 -33.68 27.88
CA VAL A 126 -9.06 -34.89 28.60
C VAL A 126 -9.49 -36.09 27.77
N ARG A 127 -8.61 -37.09 27.64
CA ARG A 127 -8.90 -38.30 26.88
C ARG A 127 -10.01 -39.09 27.58
N ALA A 128 -11.17 -39.21 26.94
CA ALA A 128 -12.28 -40.00 27.45
C ALA A 128 -11.96 -41.50 27.40
N ALA A 129 -12.53 -42.26 28.32
CA ALA A 129 -12.53 -43.72 28.24
C ALA A 129 -13.36 -44.16 27.02
N VAL A 130 -12.81 -45.06 26.22
CA VAL A 130 -13.49 -45.61 25.05
C VAL A 130 -14.66 -46.48 25.51
N PRO A 131 -15.89 -46.26 25.02
CA PRO A 131 -17.04 -47.08 25.41
C PRO A 131 -16.86 -48.53 24.97
N ALA A 132 -17.30 -49.46 25.82
CA ALA A 132 -17.51 -50.84 25.39
C ALA A 132 -18.80 -50.89 24.56
N VAL A 133 -18.71 -51.50 23.38
CA VAL A 133 -19.84 -51.65 22.44
C VAL A 133 -20.04 -53.11 22.07
N MET A 134 -21.28 -53.48 21.73
CA MET A 134 -21.60 -54.84 21.33
C MET A 134 -21.17 -55.11 19.89
N ASP A 135 -21.38 -54.14 19.00
CA ASP A 135 -20.91 -54.23 17.62
C ASP A 135 -19.42 -53.86 17.52
N THR A 136 -18.57 -54.88 17.72
CA THR A 136 -17.11 -54.75 17.61
C THR A 136 -16.60 -54.74 16.16
N VAL A 137 -17.45 -55.10 15.19
CA VAL A 137 -17.10 -55.06 13.76
C VAL A 137 -17.09 -53.61 13.29
N TRP A 138 -18.13 -52.84 13.65
CA TRP A 138 -18.16 -51.40 13.42
C TRP A 138 -17.38 -50.62 14.46
N GLY A 139 -17.40 -51.03 15.73
CA GLY A 139 -16.62 -50.44 16.83
C GLY A 139 -15.12 -50.73 16.78
N ARG A 140 -14.54 -50.88 15.58
CA ARG A 140 -13.15 -51.30 15.34
C ARG A 140 -12.10 -50.26 15.71
N SER A 141 -12.46 -48.98 15.75
CA SER A 141 -11.60 -47.90 16.23
C SER A 141 -12.21 -47.18 17.44
N PRO A 142 -11.39 -46.47 18.25
CA PRO A 142 -11.90 -45.71 19.37
C PRO A 142 -13.00 -44.71 19.00
N LEU A 143 -12.90 -44.07 17.82
CA LEU A 143 -13.92 -43.11 17.35
C LEU A 143 -15.22 -43.83 17.00
N ASP A 144 -15.13 -44.95 16.28
CA ASP A 144 -16.31 -45.73 15.90
C ASP A 144 -17.05 -46.25 17.12
N ALA A 145 -16.33 -46.66 18.18
CA ALA A 145 -16.94 -47.10 19.43
C ALA A 145 -17.82 -46.01 20.08
N PHE A 146 -17.44 -44.72 19.99
CA PHE A 146 -18.32 -43.63 20.49
C PHE A 146 -19.59 -43.48 19.66
N ILE A 147 -19.49 -43.65 18.33
CA ILE A 147 -20.64 -43.58 17.42
C ILE A 147 -21.57 -44.78 17.65
N VAL A 148 -21.02 -45.99 17.69
CA VAL A 148 -21.76 -47.23 17.94
C VAL A 148 -22.46 -47.18 19.30
N ALA A 149 -21.77 -46.76 20.36
CA ALA A 149 -22.38 -46.62 21.68
C ALA A 149 -23.58 -45.66 21.67
N ARG A 150 -23.53 -44.59 20.85
CA ARG A 150 -24.66 -43.69 20.67
C ARG A 150 -25.82 -44.37 19.95
N LEU A 151 -25.53 -45.06 18.84
CA LEU A 151 -26.54 -45.79 18.05
C LEU A 151 -27.23 -46.88 18.89
N GLU A 152 -26.45 -47.69 19.61
CA GLU A 152 -26.97 -48.74 20.50
C GLU A 152 -27.89 -48.17 21.58
N ARG A 153 -27.52 -47.05 22.20
CA ARG A 153 -28.36 -46.35 23.19
C ARG A 153 -29.68 -45.86 22.60
N GLU A 154 -29.68 -45.47 21.34
CA GLU A 154 -30.87 -44.97 20.64
C GLU A 154 -31.68 -46.07 19.95
N GLY A 155 -31.23 -47.33 20.02
CA GLY A 155 -31.85 -48.45 19.31
C GLY A 155 -31.69 -48.36 17.79
N LEU A 156 -30.71 -47.58 17.32
CA LEU A 156 -30.38 -47.42 15.91
C LEU A 156 -29.26 -48.38 15.50
N LYS A 157 -29.19 -48.66 14.20
CA LYS A 157 -28.12 -49.47 13.59
C LYS A 157 -27.36 -48.61 12.58
N HIS A 158 -26.12 -49.00 12.32
CA HIS A 158 -25.35 -48.42 11.23
C HIS A 158 -25.99 -48.76 9.87
N GLU A 159 -25.73 -47.93 8.87
CA GLU A 159 -26.06 -48.25 7.48
C GLU A 159 -25.11 -49.32 6.92
N VAL A 160 -25.54 -50.02 5.88
CA VAL A 160 -24.68 -51.01 5.19
C VAL A 160 -23.54 -50.27 4.48
N GLU A 161 -22.33 -50.83 4.52
CA GLU A 161 -21.18 -50.30 3.80
C GLU A 161 -21.46 -50.24 2.29
N ALA A 162 -21.06 -49.15 1.65
CA ALA A 162 -21.28 -48.97 0.22
C ALA A 162 -20.44 -49.94 -0.61
N ASP A 163 -20.85 -50.19 -1.85
CA ASP A 163 -20.07 -50.99 -2.80
C ASP A 163 -18.68 -50.36 -3.05
N ARG A 164 -17.73 -51.20 -3.49
CA ARG A 164 -16.32 -50.83 -3.57
C ARG A 164 -16.10 -49.69 -4.56
N GLU A 165 -16.81 -49.69 -5.68
CA GLU A 165 -16.78 -48.66 -6.71
C GLU A 165 -17.22 -47.31 -6.14
N THR A 166 -18.32 -47.31 -5.38
CA THR A 166 -18.84 -46.13 -4.68
C THR A 166 -17.84 -45.60 -3.66
N LEU A 167 -17.24 -46.47 -2.84
CA LEU A 167 -16.23 -46.06 -1.85
C LEU A 167 -15.00 -45.44 -2.51
N ILE A 168 -14.44 -46.10 -3.53
CA ILE A 168 -13.27 -45.63 -4.29
C ILE A 168 -13.55 -44.25 -4.89
N ARG A 169 -14.74 -44.05 -5.48
CA ARG A 169 -15.13 -42.78 -6.07
C ARG A 169 -15.29 -41.68 -5.02
N ARG A 170 -15.97 -41.97 -3.90
CA ARG A 170 -16.18 -40.99 -2.82
C ARG A 170 -14.87 -40.50 -2.25
N VAL A 171 -13.96 -41.41 -1.90
CA VAL A 171 -12.68 -41.05 -1.30
C VAL A 171 -11.74 -40.33 -2.29
N ALA A 172 -11.81 -40.67 -3.58
CA ALA A 172 -11.08 -39.92 -4.61
C ALA A 172 -11.57 -38.47 -4.73
N LEU A 173 -12.88 -38.26 -4.76
CA LEU A 173 -13.47 -36.91 -4.81
C LEU A 173 -13.17 -36.10 -3.54
N ASP A 174 -13.23 -36.74 -2.38
CA ASP A 174 -12.96 -36.10 -1.09
C ASP A 174 -11.49 -35.69 -0.93
N LEU A 175 -10.56 -36.58 -1.31
CA LEU A 175 -9.13 -36.30 -1.15
C LEU A 175 -8.58 -35.43 -2.27
N THR A 176 -9.06 -35.57 -3.51
CA THR A 176 -8.42 -34.94 -4.69
C THR A 176 -9.34 -34.02 -5.48
N GLY A 177 -10.63 -33.95 -5.16
CA GLY A 177 -11.62 -33.20 -5.94
C GLY A 177 -11.95 -33.80 -7.30
N LEU A 178 -11.33 -34.91 -7.67
CA LEU A 178 -11.45 -35.53 -8.98
C LEU A 178 -11.94 -36.98 -8.84
N PRO A 179 -12.78 -37.46 -9.78
CA PRO A 179 -13.10 -38.88 -9.84
C PRO A 179 -11.85 -39.70 -10.22
N PRO A 180 -11.77 -40.98 -9.82
CA PRO A 180 -10.71 -41.86 -10.28
C PRO A 180 -10.80 -42.03 -11.80
N THR A 181 -9.66 -42.22 -12.46
CA THR A 181 -9.68 -42.66 -13.87
C THR A 181 -10.22 -44.09 -13.97
N VAL A 182 -10.74 -44.47 -15.14
CA VAL A 182 -11.24 -45.84 -15.37
C VAL A 182 -10.15 -46.88 -15.09
N LYS A 183 -8.90 -46.59 -15.48
CA LYS A 183 -7.75 -47.45 -15.22
C LYS A 183 -7.47 -47.61 -13.72
N GLU A 184 -7.43 -46.50 -12.98
CA GLU A 184 -7.20 -46.54 -11.53
C GLU A 184 -8.32 -47.27 -10.78
N LEU A 185 -9.57 -47.08 -11.20
CA LEU A 185 -10.71 -47.82 -10.66
C LEU A 185 -10.52 -49.33 -10.89
N GLN A 186 -10.20 -49.74 -12.12
CA GLN A 186 -9.96 -51.15 -12.45
C GLN A 186 -8.80 -51.74 -11.62
N GLU A 187 -7.67 -51.04 -11.53
CA GLU A 187 -6.52 -51.45 -10.71
C GLU A 187 -6.90 -51.60 -9.24
N CYS A 188 -7.72 -50.69 -8.70
CA CYS A 188 -8.17 -50.77 -7.33
C CYS A 188 -9.16 -51.94 -7.12
N LEU A 189 -10.07 -52.21 -8.06
CA LEU A 189 -11.00 -53.33 -7.98
C LEU A 189 -10.28 -54.69 -8.11
N MET A 190 -9.23 -54.77 -8.91
CA MET A 190 -8.40 -55.98 -9.09
C MET A 190 -7.45 -56.24 -7.92
N ASP A 191 -7.20 -55.26 -7.05
CA ASP A 191 -6.39 -55.45 -5.85
C ASP A 191 -7.15 -56.32 -4.82
N THR A 192 -6.72 -57.57 -4.65
CA THR A 192 -7.28 -58.53 -3.69
C THR A 192 -6.45 -58.66 -2.41
N GLN A 193 -5.39 -57.88 -2.24
CA GLN A 193 -4.56 -57.98 -1.04
C GLN A 193 -5.26 -57.33 0.17
N PRO A 194 -5.07 -57.85 1.40
CA PRO A 194 -5.67 -57.28 2.61
C PRO A 194 -5.36 -55.79 2.76
N GLY A 195 -6.36 -54.95 3.07
CA GLY A 195 -6.17 -53.50 3.21
C GLY A 195 -6.10 -52.71 1.89
N GLY A 196 -6.79 -53.19 0.83
CA GLY A 196 -6.79 -52.54 -0.48
C GLY A 196 -7.39 -51.13 -0.50
N TYR A 197 -8.33 -50.84 0.39
CA TYR A 197 -8.92 -49.51 0.53
C TYR A 197 -7.91 -48.51 1.11
N GLU A 198 -7.19 -48.88 2.17
CA GLU A 198 -6.18 -48.06 2.83
C GLU A 198 -5.02 -47.75 1.88
N ARG A 199 -4.53 -48.75 1.13
CA ARG A 199 -3.52 -48.51 0.08
C ARG A 199 -4.03 -47.60 -1.04
N TRP A 200 -5.33 -47.60 -1.32
CA TRP A 200 -5.92 -46.67 -2.28
C TRP A 200 -5.92 -45.24 -1.72
N VAL A 201 -6.30 -45.07 -0.45
CA VAL A 201 -6.18 -43.80 0.27
C VAL A 201 -4.74 -43.28 0.25
N ASP A 202 -3.75 -44.11 0.58
CA ASP A 202 -2.33 -43.74 0.55
C ASP A 202 -1.85 -43.29 -0.84
N ARG A 203 -2.39 -43.88 -1.91
CA ARG A 203 -2.09 -43.46 -3.29
C ARG A 203 -2.69 -42.09 -3.60
N LEU A 204 -3.91 -41.84 -3.15
CA LEU A 204 -4.59 -40.55 -3.34
C LEU A 204 -3.90 -39.42 -2.58
N LEU A 205 -3.51 -39.65 -1.32
CA LEU A 205 -2.77 -38.67 -0.50
C LEU A 205 -1.41 -38.27 -1.11
N LYS A 206 -0.82 -39.12 -1.96
CA LYS A 206 0.43 -38.85 -2.68
C LYS A 206 0.25 -38.13 -4.02
N LYS A 207 -0.98 -37.94 -4.49
CA LYS A 207 -1.23 -37.21 -5.74
C LYS A 207 -1.03 -35.71 -5.53
N GLN A 208 -0.48 -35.01 -6.52
CA GLN A 208 -0.36 -33.54 -6.47
C GLN A 208 -1.71 -32.83 -6.29
N THR A 209 -2.75 -33.40 -6.90
CA THR A 209 -4.14 -32.92 -6.81
C THR A 209 -4.73 -32.98 -5.40
N TYR A 210 -4.14 -33.74 -4.47
CA TYR A 210 -4.54 -33.72 -3.06
C TYR A 210 -4.29 -32.34 -2.46
N GLY A 211 -3.05 -31.84 -2.56
CA GLY A 211 -2.68 -30.51 -2.09
C GLY A 211 -3.44 -29.39 -2.81
N GLU A 212 -3.66 -29.51 -4.12
CA GLU A 212 -4.47 -28.56 -4.87
C GLU A 212 -5.92 -28.50 -4.35
N HIS A 213 -6.52 -29.67 -4.07
CA HIS A 213 -7.90 -29.75 -3.58
C HIS A 213 -8.05 -29.14 -2.18
N TRP A 214 -7.16 -29.54 -1.26
CA TRP A 214 -7.19 -29.15 0.14
C TRP A 214 -6.73 -27.71 0.38
N ALA A 215 -5.79 -27.21 -0.44
CA ALA A 215 -5.33 -25.83 -0.35
C ALA A 215 -6.47 -24.82 -0.53
N ARG A 216 -7.49 -25.13 -1.35
CA ARG A 216 -8.63 -24.21 -1.57
C ARG A 216 -9.30 -23.78 -0.27
N GLN A 217 -9.54 -24.71 0.65
CA GLN A 217 -10.14 -24.40 1.95
C GLN A 217 -9.25 -23.46 2.77
N TRP A 218 -7.94 -23.68 2.74
CA TRP A 218 -6.99 -22.79 3.43
C TRP A 218 -6.89 -21.42 2.75
N LEU A 219 -6.91 -21.38 1.42
CA LEU A 219 -6.82 -20.15 0.64
C LEU A 219 -8.03 -19.24 0.86
N ASP A 220 -9.24 -19.82 0.98
CA ASP A 220 -10.44 -19.08 1.37
C ASP A 220 -10.29 -18.46 2.76
N LEU A 221 -9.79 -19.23 3.73
CA LEU A 221 -9.52 -18.75 5.10
C LEU A 221 -8.43 -17.67 5.14
N ALA A 222 -7.41 -17.80 4.28
CA ALA A 222 -6.34 -16.85 4.12
C ALA A 222 -6.72 -15.63 3.27
N ARG A 223 -7.95 -15.58 2.74
CA ARG A 223 -8.48 -14.50 1.88
C ARG A 223 -7.66 -14.29 0.62
N TYR A 224 -7.09 -15.37 0.10
CA TYR A 224 -6.39 -15.35 -1.18
C TYR A 224 -7.38 -14.96 -2.29
N ALA A 225 -7.01 -13.97 -3.10
CA ALA A 225 -7.73 -13.57 -4.29
C ALA A 225 -6.73 -13.17 -5.38
N ASP A 226 -7.12 -13.36 -6.64
CA ASP A 226 -6.37 -12.87 -7.79
C ASP A 226 -6.68 -11.39 -8.10
N SER A 227 -7.48 -10.72 -7.26
CA SER A 227 -7.81 -9.29 -7.31
C SER A 227 -7.54 -8.59 -5.96
N ALA A 228 -7.41 -7.27 -5.99
CA ALA A 228 -7.05 -6.42 -4.85
C ALA A 228 -8.22 -6.14 -3.88
N GLY A 229 -9.47 -6.19 -4.37
CA GLY A 229 -10.66 -5.80 -3.63
C GLY A 229 -11.06 -4.33 -3.84
N TYR A 230 -11.98 -3.85 -2.98
CA TYR A 230 -12.59 -2.50 -3.07
C TYR A 230 -13.30 -2.22 -4.41
N ALA A 231 -13.54 -0.95 -4.78
CA ALA A 231 -14.38 -0.64 -5.93
C ALA A 231 -13.62 -0.72 -7.27
N ASP A 232 -12.32 -0.42 -7.29
CA ASP A 232 -11.50 -0.56 -8.51
C ASP A 232 -11.12 -2.02 -8.80
N ASP A 233 -10.99 -2.85 -7.76
CA ASP A 233 -10.70 -4.31 -7.81
C ASP A 233 -9.73 -4.77 -8.90
N PRO A 234 -8.53 -4.14 -9.04
CA PRO A 234 -7.56 -4.54 -10.05
C PRO A 234 -6.99 -5.94 -9.78
N ALA A 235 -6.44 -6.56 -10.82
CA ALA A 235 -5.73 -7.82 -10.68
C ALA A 235 -4.46 -7.66 -9.81
N ARG A 236 -4.17 -8.66 -8.97
CA ARG A 236 -2.95 -8.70 -8.13
C ARG A 236 -2.10 -9.94 -8.42
N THR A 237 -0.80 -9.86 -8.14
CA THR A 237 0.13 -10.99 -8.37
C THR A 237 0.63 -11.55 -7.04
N ILE A 238 0.02 -12.63 -6.56
CA ILE A 238 0.37 -13.28 -5.27
C ILE A 238 0.37 -14.82 -5.34
N TRP A 239 0.39 -15.39 -6.57
CA TRP A 239 0.33 -16.84 -6.85
C TRP A 239 1.36 -17.67 -6.06
N ALA A 240 2.50 -17.09 -5.68
CA ALA A 240 3.53 -17.78 -4.93
C ALA A 240 3.02 -18.28 -3.57
N TYR A 241 2.14 -17.52 -2.92
CA TYR A 241 1.49 -17.92 -1.66
C TYR A 241 0.60 -19.15 -1.86
N ARG A 242 -0.23 -19.16 -2.92
CA ARG A 242 -1.05 -20.33 -3.30
C ARG A 242 -0.17 -21.56 -3.48
N ASP A 243 0.88 -21.44 -4.26
CA ASP A 243 1.76 -22.56 -4.56
C ASP A 243 2.53 -23.04 -3.31
N TYR A 244 2.90 -22.13 -2.41
CA TYR A 244 3.47 -22.47 -1.11
C TYR A 244 2.50 -23.29 -0.25
N VAL A 245 1.21 -22.93 -0.19
CA VAL A 245 0.19 -23.69 0.56
C VAL A 245 0.02 -25.09 -0.03
N ILE A 246 -0.10 -25.19 -1.36
CA ILE A 246 -0.22 -26.49 -2.06
C ILE A 246 0.99 -27.38 -1.77
N ARG A 247 2.21 -26.84 -1.90
CA ARG A 247 3.45 -27.58 -1.59
C ARG A 247 3.50 -28.01 -0.12
N SER A 248 3.08 -27.15 0.81
CA SER A 248 3.10 -27.43 2.25
C SER A 248 2.15 -28.59 2.59
N ILE A 249 0.95 -28.64 2.00
CA ILE A 249 0.00 -29.73 2.18
C ILE A 249 0.53 -31.03 1.56
N ASN A 250 1.03 -31.00 0.32
CA ASN A 250 1.57 -32.19 -0.35
C ASN A 250 2.81 -32.75 0.35
N ALA A 251 3.64 -31.89 0.97
CA ALA A 251 4.79 -32.32 1.75
C ALA A 251 4.42 -32.81 3.16
N ASN A 252 3.14 -32.75 3.56
CA ASN A 252 2.68 -33.02 4.92
C ASN A 252 3.49 -32.22 5.96
N LYS A 253 3.66 -30.91 5.70
CA LYS A 253 4.43 -30.02 6.57
C LYS A 253 3.83 -30.03 7.98
N PRO A 254 4.64 -30.18 9.05
CA PRO A 254 4.16 -30.07 10.42
C PRO A 254 3.40 -28.77 10.65
N PHE A 255 2.23 -28.86 11.29
CA PHE A 255 1.30 -27.74 11.43
C PHE A 255 1.89 -26.59 12.27
N ASP A 256 2.75 -26.90 13.24
CA ASP A 256 3.51 -25.93 14.02
C ASP A 256 4.48 -25.12 13.14
N ARG A 257 5.20 -25.77 12.23
CA ARG A 257 6.08 -25.10 11.27
C ARG A 257 5.27 -24.26 10.26
N PHE A 258 4.21 -24.83 9.70
CA PHE A 258 3.31 -24.12 8.77
C PHE A 258 2.67 -22.87 9.42
N THR A 259 2.36 -22.95 10.71
CA THR A 259 1.87 -21.82 11.52
C THR A 259 2.95 -20.76 11.70
N LEU A 260 4.16 -21.16 12.14
CA LEU A 260 5.26 -20.24 12.38
C LEU A 260 5.64 -19.47 11.11
N GLU A 261 5.75 -20.16 9.97
CA GLU A 261 6.11 -19.56 8.69
C GLU A 261 5.06 -18.55 8.22
N GLN A 262 3.77 -18.81 8.42
CA GLN A 262 2.72 -17.88 7.98
C GLN A 262 2.53 -16.67 8.88
N LEU A 263 2.76 -16.81 10.19
CA LEU A 263 2.59 -15.72 11.13
C LEU A 263 3.84 -14.82 11.23
N ALA A 264 5.03 -15.37 10.99
CA ALA A 264 6.29 -14.68 11.26
C ALA A 264 7.48 -15.22 10.44
N GLY A 265 7.25 -15.78 9.24
CA GLY A 265 8.30 -16.37 8.41
C GLY A 265 9.40 -15.38 8.03
N ASP A 266 9.03 -14.15 7.67
CA ASP A 266 9.91 -13.00 7.41
C ASP A 266 10.74 -12.56 8.63
N LEU A 267 10.31 -12.90 9.84
CA LEU A 267 11.03 -12.60 11.09
C LEU A 267 11.97 -13.73 11.52
N LEU A 268 12.05 -14.83 10.77
CA LEU A 268 12.98 -15.91 11.07
C LEU A 268 14.43 -15.48 10.74
N PRO A 269 15.43 -15.83 11.59
CA PRO A 269 16.82 -15.38 11.41
C PRO A 269 17.47 -15.72 10.06
N GLU A 270 17.00 -16.78 9.40
CA GLU A 270 17.47 -17.24 8.10
C GLU A 270 16.29 -17.48 7.14
N ALA A 271 15.34 -16.54 7.12
CA ALA A 271 14.16 -16.62 6.26
C ALA A 271 14.55 -16.77 4.77
N GLY A 272 14.17 -17.90 4.16
CA GLY A 272 14.28 -18.13 2.73
C GLY A 272 13.07 -17.59 1.98
N ASP A 273 13.00 -17.87 0.67
CA ASP A 273 11.86 -17.45 -0.14
C ASP A 273 10.55 -18.06 0.37
N ASP A 274 10.55 -19.34 0.75
CA ASP A 274 9.33 -20.01 1.23
C ASP A 274 8.82 -19.41 2.54
N GLU A 275 9.70 -19.10 3.50
CA GLU A 275 9.32 -18.42 4.74
C GLU A 275 8.77 -17.01 4.50
N ILE A 276 9.40 -16.23 3.63
CA ILE A 276 8.93 -14.87 3.28
C ILE A 276 7.58 -14.95 2.54
N ILE A 277 7.45 -15.88 1.58
CA ILE A 277 6.20 -16.12 0.86
C ILE A 277 5.09 -16.51 1.84
N ALA A 278 5.39 -17.35 2.84
CA ALA A 278 4.40 -17.81 3.81
C ALA A 278 3.79 -16.64 4.61
N THR A 279 4.60 -15.65 5.04
CA THR A 279 4.11 -14.45 5.73
C THR A 279 3.09 -13.66 4.89
N ALA A 280 3.02 -13.88 3.57
CA ALA A 280 2.02 -13.24 2.71
C ALA A 280 0.56 -13.55 3.11
N PHE A 281 0.31 -14.51 4.03
CA PHE A 281 -0.96 -14.62 4.75
C PHE A 281 -1.45 -13.24 5.28
N HIS A 282 -0.54 -12.43 5.83
CA HIS A 282 -0.85 -11.08 6.32
C HIS A 282 -0.87 -10.00 5.22
N ARG A 283 -0.54 -10.34 3.97
CA ARG A 283 -0.62 -9.48 2.78
C ARG A 283 -1.84 -9.79 1.90
N ASN A 284 -2.62 -10.83 2.24
CA ASN A 284 -3.91 -11.10 1.59
C ASN A 284 -5.03 -10.14 2.03
N THR A 285 -4.76 -9.21 2.95
CA THR A 285 -5.62 -8.06 3.20
C THR A 285 -5.86 -7.29 1.91
N GLN A 286 -7.08 -6.76 1.75
CA GLN A 286 -7.45 -5.97 0.57
C GLN A 286 -6.56 -4.73 0.45
N THR A 287 -6.23 -4.35 -0.77
CA THR A 287 -5.42 -3.17 -1.08
C THR A 287 -6.27 -2.11 -1.74
N ASN A 288 -6.01 -0.86 -1.39
CA ASN A 288 -6.72 0.28 -1.94
C ASN A 288 -5.77 1.11 -2.80
N ASN A 289 -6.29 1.57 -3.94
CA ASN A 289 -5.63 2.43 -4.92
C ASN A 289 -6.53 3.62 -5.34
N GLU A 290 -7.67 3.81 -4.66
CA GLU A 290 -8.66 4.84 -4.96
C GLU A 290 -8.18 6.22 -4.45
N GLY A 291 -8.07 7.20 -5.34
CA GLY A 291 -7.64 8.54 -4.95
C GLY A 291 -8.57 9.18 -3.89
N GLY A 292 -7.99 9.68 -2.80
CA GLY A 292 -8.70 10.42 -1.76
C GLY A 292 -8.86 9.68 -0.42
N THR A 293 -8.30 8.49 -0.27
CA THR A 293 -8.23 7.79 1.00
C THR A 293 -7.18 8.38 1.95
N ASN A 294 -7.41 8.27 3.26
CA ASN A 294 -6.41 8.62 4.27
C ASN A 294 -5.52 7.40 4.56
N ASP A 295 -4.22 7.52 4.35
CA ASP A 295 -3.26 6.41 4.55
C ASP A 295 -3.33 5.80 5.96
N GLU A 296 -3.47 6.63 7.00
CA GLU A 296 -3.56 6.12 8.38
C GLU A 296 -4.88 5.42 8.67
N GLU A 297 -5.97 5.86 8.03
CA GLU A 297 -7.25 5.16 8.11
C GLU A 297 -7.13 3.77 7.44
N PHE A 298 -6.59 3.72 6.23
CA PHE A 298 -6.40 2.47 5.50
C PHE A 298 -5.47 1.50 6.25
N ARG A 299 -4.34 1.99 6.75
CA ARG A 299 -3.41 1.20 7.58
C ARG A 299 -4.10 0.61 8.79
N ASN A 300 -4.94 1.39 9.48
CA ASN A 300 -5.69 0.90 10.64
C ASN A 300 -6.68 -0.21 10.27
N VAL A 301 -7.45 -0.02 9.19
CA VAL A 301 -8.39 -1.02 8.67
C VAL A 301 -7.65 -2.31 8.30
N ALA A 302 -6.48 -2.21 7.67
CA ALA A 302 -5.66 -3.36 7.34
C ALA A 302 -5.18 -4.14 8.57
N VAL A 303 -4.78 -3.45 9.64
CA VAL A 303 -4.39 -4.10 10.91
C VAL A 303 -5.60 -4.74 11.60
N VAL A 304 -6.77 -4.07 11.64
CA VAL A 304 -8.02 -4.65 12.17
C VAL A 304 -8.34 -5.96 11.46
N ASP A 305 -8.27 -5.97 10.14
CA ASP A 305 -8.54 -7.13 9.32
C ASP A 305 -7.53 -8.28 9.59
N ARG A 306 -6.23 -7.97 9.75
CA ARG A 306 -5.22 -8.98 10.15
C ARG A 306 -5.53 -9.61 11.49
N VAL A 307 -5.87 -8.81 12.50
CA VAL A 307 -6.22 -9.28 13.85
C VAL A 307 -7.40 -10.23 13.77
N ASN A 308 -8.47 -9.80 13.10
CA ASN A 308 -9.71 -10.57 12.99
C ASN A 308 -9.51 -11.88 12.25
N THR A 309 -8.81 -11.84 11.11
CA THR A 309 -8.53 -13.03 10.30
C THR A 309 -7.66 -14.01 11.07
N THR A 310 -6.58 -13.54 11.70
CA THR A 310 -5.67 -14.42 12.44
C THR A 310 -6.39 -15.16 13.57
N MET A 311 -7.23 -14.46 14.34
CA MET A 311 -7.99 -15.10 15.42
C MET A 311 -9.00 -16.11 14.86
N ALA A 312 -9.73 -15.74 13.80
CA ALA A 312 -10.72 -16.63 13.19
C ALA A 312 -10.07 -17.91 12.66
N VAL A 313 -8.92 -17.81 11.98
CA VAL A 313 -8.25 -18.92 11.31
C VAL A 313 -7.55 -19.85 12.30
N TRP A 314 -6.72 -19.33 13.23
CA TRP A 314 -5.94 -20.19 14.13
C TRP A 314 -6.68 -20.61 15.39
N MET A 315 -7.53 -19.73 15.93
CA MET A 315 -8.21 -20.00 17.19
C MET A 315 -9.63 -20.53 16.99
N GLY A 316 -10.15 -20.52 15.76
CA GLY A 316 -11.52 -20.95 15.46
C GLY A 316 -12.57 -20.09 16.20
N THR A 317 -12.22 -18.86 16.57
CA THR A 317 -13.07 -17.94 17.33
C THR A 317 -12.90 -16.52 16.79
N THR A 318 -13.99 -15.77 16.73
CA THR A 318 -13.95 -14.38 16.26
C THR A 318 -13.72 -13.43 17.42
N MET A 319 -12.92 -12.39 17.20
CA MET A 319 -12.76 -11.30 18.17
C MET A 319 -13.21 -9.93 17.65
N ALA A 320 -13.84 -9.87 16.46
CA ALA A 320 -14.23 -8.62 15.83
C ALA A 320 -15.15 -7.75 16.71
N CYS A 321 -16.06 -8.33 17.49
CA CYS A 321 -16.87 -7.54 18.44
C CYS A 321 -16.00 -6.83 19.49
N ALA A 322 -14.89 -7.45 19.89
CA ALA A 322 -13.94 -6.94 20.88
C ALA A 322 -13.29 -5.60 20.46
N GLN A 323 -13.34 -5.26 19.16
CA GLN A 323 -12.84 -4.00 18.63
C GLN A 323 -13.50 -2.78 19.29
N CYS A 324 -14.82 -2.81 19.49
CA CYS A 324 -15.60 -1.65 19.94
C CYS A 324 -16.10 -1.76 21.40
N HIS A 325 -16.16 -2.96 21.95
CA HIS A 325 -16.59 -3.29 23.31
C HIS A 325 -16.16 -4.71 23.67
N ASN A 326 -16.16 -5.14 24.93
CA ASN A 326 -15.86 -6.54 25.27
C ASN A 326 -16.75 -7.52 24.50
N HIS A 327 -16.20 -8.67 24.08
CA HIS A 327 -16.97 -9.67 23.33
C HIS A 327 -18.26 -10.06 24.06
N LYS A 328 -19.35 -10.22 23.33
CA LYS A 328 -20.70 -10.34 23.90
C LYS A 328 -20.92 -11.65 24.66
N PHE A 329 -20.21 -12.70 24.29
CA PHE A 329 -20.42 -14.06 24.82
C PHE A 329 -19.15 -14.78 25.25
N ASP A 330 -18.00 -14.34 24.74
CA ASP A 330 -16.72 -15.00 24.93
C ASP A 330 -15.85 -14.16 25.87
N PRO A 331 -14.92 -14.78 26.61
CA PRO A 331 -14.08 -14.10 27.58
C PRO A 331 -12.93 -13.34 26.91
N ILE A 332 -13.24 -12.53 25.89
CA ILE A 332 -12.29 -11.68 25.17
C ILE A 332 -12.65 -10.22 25.47
N SER A 333 -11.76 -9.54 26.18
CA SER A 333 -11.94 -8.11 26.47
C SER A 333 -11.49 -7.24 25.30
N GLN A 334 -11.94 -5.99 25.29
CA GLN A 334 -11.41 -4.99 24.36
C GLN A 334 -9.92 -4.73 24.58
N ASP A 335 -9.44 -4.84 25.82
CA ASP A 335 -8.01 -4.74 26.14
C ASP A 335 -7.19 -5.87 25.48
N ASP A 336 -7.71 -7.11 25.52
CA ASP A 336 -7.09 -8.25 24.81
C ASP A 336 -7.04 -8.00 23.30
N TYR A 337 -8.09 -7.39 22.75
CA TYR A 337 -8.12 -7.03 21.32
C TYR A 337 -7.01 -6.07 20.94
N PHE A 338 -6.84 -4.98 21.70
CA PHE A 338 -5.82 -3.99 21.37
C PHE A 338 -4.40 -4.45 21.72
N LYS A 339 -4.22 -5.41 22.63
CA LYS A 339 -2.93 -6.10 22.82
C LYS A 339 -2.55 -6.93 21.61
N LEU A 340 -3.49 -7.67 21.00
CA LEU A 340 -3.22 -8.40 19.77
C LEU A 340 -3.03 -7.45 18.59
N PHE A 341 -3.83 -6.39 18.50
CA PHE A 341 -3.66 -5.30 17.53
C PHE A 341 -2.24 -4.75 17.56
N ALA A 342 -1.69 -4.49 18.75
CA ALA A 342 -0.34 -3.95 18.91
C ALA A 342 0.75 -4.85 18.29
N VAL A 343 0.57 -6.17 18.24
CA VAL A 343 1.50 -7.11 17.61
C VAL A 343 1.55 -6.90 16.09
N PHE A 344 0.40 -6.69 15.46
CA PHE A 344 0.28 -6.52 14.00
C PHE A 344 0.40 -5.05 13.55
N ASN A 345 0.43 -4.10 14.49
CA ASN A 345 0.54 -2.67 14.25
C ASN A 345 1.99 -2.21 14.00
N SER A 346 2.73 -2.97 13.19
CA SER A 346 4.13 -2.73 12.80
C SER A 346 4.30 -2.62 11.29
N THR A 347 3.18 -2.49 10.56
CA THR A 347 3.08 -2.49 9.10
C THR A 347 2.98 -1.08 8.55
N ALA A 348 3.38 -0.91 7.28
CA ALA A 348 3.36 0.36 6.55
C ALA A 348 2.40 0.30 5.35
N ASP A 349 1.23 -0.32 5.53
CA ASP A 349 0.17 -0.31 4.53
C ASP A 349 -0.28 1.13 4.28
N ALA A 350 -0.42 1.47 3.00
CA ALA A 350 -0.80 2.79 2.53
C ALA A 350 -1.55 2.63 1.22
N ASP A 351 -2.33 3.63 0.85
CA ASP A 351 -2.98 3.70 -0.44
C ASP A 351 -1.93 3.93 -1.52
N ARG A 352 -1.71 2.91 -2.36
CA ARG A 352 -0.68 2.93 -3.41
C ARG A 352 -1.29 2.46 -4.70
N GLY A 353 -0.83 3.05 -5.81
CA GLY A 353 -1.17 2.58 -7.16
C GLY A 353 -0.56 1.21 -7.52
N ASP A 354 0.08 0.52 -6.58
CA ASP A 354 0.71 -0.79 -6.76
C ASP A 354 0.71 -1.63 -5.46
N GLU A 355 1.14 -2.89 -5.57
CA GLU A 355 1.25 -3.84 -4.44
C GLU A 355 2.58 -3.73 -3.67
N SER A 356 3.29 -2.60 -3.75
CA SER A 356 4.60 -2.48 -3.12
C SER A 356 4.53 -2.56 -1.57
N PRO A 357 5.58 -3.04 -0.89
CA PRO A 357 6.79 -3.66 -1.45
C PRO A 357 6.52 -5.06 -2.04
N THR A 358 7.25 -5.41 -3.09
CA THR A 358 7.17 -6.72 -3.76
C THR A 358 8.38 -7.59 -3.44
N HIS A 359 8.17 -8.90 -3.26
CA HIS A 359 9.25 -9.88 -3.16
C HIS A 359 9.53 -10.53 -4.52
N ALA A 360 10.76 -10.41 -5.01
CA ALA A 360 11.14 -10.96 -6.31
C ALA A 360 11.57 -12.42 -6.19
N LEU A 361 10.92 -13.29 -6.98
CA LEU A 361 11.23 -14.72 -7.02
C LEU A 361 12.09 -15.07 -8.22
N TYR A 362 13.15 -15.81 -7.97
CA TYR A 362 14.11 -16.24 -9.00
C TYR A 362 14.31 -17.74 -8.95
N THR A 363 14.30 -18.36 -10.13
CA THR A 363 14.75 -19.74 -10.32
C THR A 363 16.21 -19.91 -9.90
N PRO A 364 16.66 -21.13 -9.56
CA PRO A 364 18.07 -21.41 -9.25
C PRO A 364 19.03 -20.91 -10.34
N GLU A 365 18.66 -21.07 -11.61
CA GLU A 365 19.43 -20.62 -12.77
C GLU A 365 19.51 -19.08 -12.83
N GLN A 366 18.39 -18.40 -12.57
CA GLN A 366 18.36 -16.93 -12.49
C GLN A 366 19.19 -16.41 -11.31
N LYS A 367 19.13 -17.06 -10.13
CA LYS A 367 19.97 -16.69 -8.98
C LYS A 367 21.46 -16.80 -9.32
N LEU A 368 21.86 -17.84 -10.05
CA LEU A 368 23.24 -18.01 -10.51
C LEU A 368 23.65 -16.89 -11.48
N LYS A 369 22.82 -16.58 -12.46
CA LYS A 369 23.06 -15.46 -13.41
C LYS A 369 23.14 -14.12 -12.69
N LEU A 370 22.22 -13.86 -11.76
CA LEU A 370 22.20 -12.62 -10.97
C LEU A 370 23.50 -12.46 -10.19
N LYS A 371 23.98 -13.53 -9.54
CA LYS A 371 25.26 -13.53 -8.84
C LYS A 371 26.43 -13.22 -9.79
N GLN A 372 26.46 -13.87 -10.95
CA GLN A 372 27.49 -13.63 -11.97
C GLN A 372 27.49 -12.18 -12.47
N TRP A 373 26.31 -11.62 -12.79
CA TRP A 373 26.19 -10.25 -13.25
C TRP A 373 26.56 -9.24 -12.17
N LYS A 374 26.10 -9.43 -10.92
CA LYS A 374 26.47 -8.56 -9.80
C LYS A 374 27.99 -8.55 -9.58
N SER A 375 28.64 -9.72 -9.60
CA SER A 375 30.10 -9.80 -9.51
C SER A 375 30.80 -9.16 -10.72
N GLY A 376 30.23 -9.29 -11.91
CA GLY A 376 30.74 -8.65 -13.13
C GLY A 376 30.67 -7.13 -13.07
N ILE A 377 29.52 -6.59 -12.65
CA ILE A 377 29.30 -5.15 -12.47
C ILE A 377 30.29 -4.60 -11.44
N ALA A 378 30.36 -5.20 -10.24
CA ALA A 378 31.26 -4.73 -9.18
C ALA A 378 32.73 -4.72 -9.63
N ARG A 379 33.15 -5.71 -10.43
CA ARG A 379 34.49 -5.75 -11.02
C ARG A 379 34.73 -4.61 -12.02
N ILE A 380 33.78 -4.36 -12.91
CA ILE A 380 33.88 -3.30 -13.92
C ILE A 380 33.88 -1.93 -13.24
N GLU A 381 32.98 -1.71 -12.28
CA GLU A 381 32.91 -0.49 -11.48
C GLU A 381 34.22 -0.24 -10.72
N GLY A 382 34.78 -1.28 -10.08
CA GLY A 382 36.08 -1.17 -9.42
C GLY A 382 37.22 -0.82 -10.38
N THR A 383 37.14 -1.30 -11.64
CA THR A 383 38.10 -0.94 -12.69
C THR A 383 37.93 0.50 -13.12
N LEU A 384 36.70 0.95 -13.36
CA LEU A 384 36.40 2.33 -13.77
C LEU A 384 36.75 3.37 -12.70
N GLN A 385 36.61 3.02 -11.43
CA GLN A 385 36.93 3.90 -10.30
C GLN A 385 38.43 3.94 -9.98
N THR A 386 39.24 3.04 -10.57
CA THR A 386 40.68 2.98 -10.35
C THR A 386 41.40 3.48 -11.62
N PRO A 387 42.06 4.65 -11.59
CA PRO A 387 42.87 5.10 -12.70
C PRO A 387 43.99 4.09 -12.95
N THR A 388 44.00 3.50 -14.15
CA THR A 388 45.04 2.55 -14.56
C THR A 388 45.59 2.96 -15.93
N PRO A 389 46.88 2.72 -16.20
CA PRO A 389 47.45 3.05 -17.51
C PRO A 389 46.72 2.39 -18.69
N ALA A 390 46.13 1.20 -18.46
CA ALA A 390 45.32 0.50 -19.46
C ALA A 390 44.00 1.23 -19.73
N LEU A 391 43.29 1.67 -18.68
CA LEU A 391 42.05 2.44 -18.81
C LEU A 391 42.32 3.79 -19.49
N ASP A 392 43.40 4.48 -19.10
CA ASP A 392 43.82 5.73 -19.75
C ASP A 392 44.08 5.51 -21.24
N GLN A 393 44.74 4.40 -21.60
CA GLN A 393 45.03 4.06 -22.99
C GLN A 393 43.77 3.69 -23.79
N GLU A 394 42.84 2.96 -23.21
CA GLU A 394 41.55 2.63 -23.81
C GLU A 394 40.70 3.90 -24.02
N GLN A 395 40.65 4.78 -23.02
CA GLN A 395 40.00 6.08 -23.13
C GLN A 395 40.62 6.91 -24.26
N LEU A 396 41.95 7.05 -24.31
CA LEU A 396 42.65 7.76 -25.38
C LEU A 396 42.35 7.17 -26.77
N THR A 397 42.18 5.85 -26.85
CA THR A 397 41.85 5.17 -28.12
C THR A 397 40.41 5.49 -28.55
N TRP A 398 39.48 5.46 -27.62
CA TRP A 398 38.09 5.87 -27.84
C TRP A 398 38.00 7.36 -28.24
N GLU A 399 38.70 8.24 -27.53
CA GLU A 399 38.77 9.68 -27.82
C GLU A 399 39.34 9.96 -29.22
N LYS A 400 40.38 9.23 -29.65
CA LYS A 400 40.91 9.31 -31.01
C LYS A 400 39.88 8.89 -32.07
N GLY A 401 38.98 7.97 -31.74
CA GLY A 401 37.86 7.59 -32.60
C GLY A 401 36.80 8.69 -32.76
N LEU A 402 36.79 9.69 -31.87
CA LEU A 402 35.93 10.88 -31.97
C LEU A 402 36.60 12.04 -32.71
N ALA A 403 37.93 12.05 -32.83
CA ALA A 403 38.68 13.13 -33.44
C ALA A 403 38.44 13.17 -34.96
N THR A 404 37.72 14.18 -35.42
CA THR A 404 37.59 14.53 -36.84
C THR A 404 38.39 15.81 -37.06
N ASP A 405 39.31 15.83 -38.02
CA ASP A 405 40.04 17.05 -38.37
C ASP A 405 39.09 18.00 -39.11
N LEU A 406 38.57 18.98 -38.37
CA LEU A 406 37.69 20.01 -38.89
C LEU A 406 38.55 21.22 -39.23
N ALA A 407 38.48 21.71 -40.48
CA ALA A 407 39.13 22.95 -40.88
C ALA A 407 38.44 24.14 -40.19
N TRP A 408 39.05 24.67 -39.13
CA TRP A 408 38.49 25.78 -38.34
C TRP A 408 38.82 27.12 -38.98
N GLU A 409 37.81 27.97 -39.17
CA GLU A 409 37.99 29.37 -39.60
C GLU A 409 37.88 30.30 -38.37
N PRO A 410 38.90 31.13 -38.08
CA PRO A 410 38.82 32.12 -37.00
C PRO A 410 37.80 33.21 -37.36
N ILE A 411 36.95 33.58 -36.40
CA ILE A 411 35.91 34.59 -36.59
C ILE A 411 36.34 35.88 -35.90
N SER A 412 36.24 37.02 -36.61
CA SER A 412 36.40 38.33 -36.00
C SER A 412 35.18 38.66 -35.14
N LEU A 413 35.41 39.07 -33.89
CA LEU A 413 34.37 39.27 -32.89
C LEU A 413 33.97 40.76 -32.83
N PRO A 414 32.82 41.17 -33.40
CA PRO A 414 32.40 42.56 -33.44
C PRO A 414 31.96 43.10 -32.08
N SER A 415 31.41 42.24 -31.20
CA SER A 415 31.01 42.65 -29.85
C SER A 415 31.15 41.50 -28.86
N ILE A 416 31.70 41.81 -27.68
CA ILE A 416 31.73 40.93 -26.52
C ILE A 416 31.44 41.75 -25.26
N ASN A 417 30.57 41.22 -24.41
CA ASN A 417 30.17 41.85 -23.16
C ASN A 417 30.32 40.88 -21.98
N SER A 418 30.73 41.39 -20.83
CA SER A 418 30.81 40.66 -19.56
C SER A 418 29.67 41.09 -18.65
N LYS A 419 28.94 40.11 -18.09
CA LYS A 419 27.88 40.39 -17.09
C LYS A 419 28.48 40.93 -15.78
N ALA A 420 29.65 40.45 -15.38
CA ALA A 420 30.37 40.93 -14.19
C ALA A 420 31.11 42.26 -14.42
N GLY A 421 31.05 42.85 -15.63
CA GLY A 421 31.69 44.12 -15.96
C GLY A 421 33.20 44.03 -16.19
N ALA A 422 33.73 42.85 -16.51
CA ALA A 422 35.13 42.69 -16.88
C ALA A 422 35.46 43.52 -18.14
N LYS A 423 36.61 44.19 -18.15
CA LYS A 423 37.08 44.91 -19.34
C LYS A 423 37.49 43.89 -20.39
N VAL A 424 36.97 44.04 -21.59
CA VAL A 424 37.24 43.14 -22.70
C VAL A 424 37.97 43.86 -23.82
N LYS A 425 38.99 43.21 -24.38
CA LYS A 425 39.72 43.68 -25.57
C LYS A 425 39.75 42.54 -26.58
N ALA A 426 39.12 42.74 -27.74
CA ALA A 426 39.25 41.84 -28.88
C ALA A 426 40.44 42.27 -29.75
N ASP A 427 41.24 41.31 -30.19
CA ASP A 427 42.38 41.53 -31.08
C ASP A 427 42.06 41.11 -32.53
N ALA A 428 42.90 41.52 -33.47
CA ALA A 428 42.64 41.37 -34.91
C ALA A 428 42.66 39.91 -35.40
N ASP A 429 43.22 38.99 -34.62
CA ASP A 429 43.26 37.55 -34.90
C ASP A 429 42.03 36.79 -34.38
N GLY A 430 41.04 37.52 -33.83
CA GLY A 430 39.83 36.94 -33.25
C GLY A 430 39.98 36.46 -31.81
N SER A 431 41.17 36.59 -31.20
CA SER A 431 41.34 36.32 -29.77
C SER A 431 40.79 37.46 -28.92
N VAL A 432 40.45 37.15 -27.68
CA VAL A 432 39.89 38.11 -26.74
C VAL A 432 40.62 38.05 -25.41
N HIS A 433 41.22 39.16 -25.03
CA HIS A 433 41.74 39.36 -23.69
C HIS A 433 40.65 39.87 -22.75
N LEU A 434 40.45 39.12 -21.67
CA LEU A 434 39.56 39.48 -20.58
C LEU A 434 40.41 39.96 -19.41
N ALA A 435 40.26 41.21 -19.01
CA ALA A 435 40.86 41.67 -17.76
C ALA A 435 40.27 40.87 -16.59
N ARG A 436 41.07 40.68 -15.54
CA ARG A 436 40.66 39.91 -14.34
C ARG A 436 39.32 40.41 -13.80
N GLY A 437 38.30 39.55 -13.89
CA GLY A 437 36.92 39.81 -13.46
C GLY A 437 36.54 39.04 -12.19
N GLY A 438 35.24 38.77 -12.01
CA GLY A 438 34.73 37.92 -10.93
C GLY A 438 35.18 36.46 -11.04
N LEU A 439 34.99 35.69 -9.96
CA LEU A 439 35.25 34.23 -9.95
C LEU A 439 34.26 33.46 -10.84
N THR A 440 33.08 34.04 -11.08
CA THR A 440 32.04 33.54 -11.99
C THR A 440 31.60 34.70 -12.88
N ASP A 441 31.49 34.47 -14.17
CA ASP A 441 31.04 35.48 -15.14
C ASP A 441 30.27 34.83 -16.30
N THR A 442 29.51 35.62 -17.03
CA THR A 442 28.84 35.25 -18.28
C THR A 442 29.27 36.21 -19.37
N TYR A 443 29.89 35.66 -20.41
CA TYR A 443 30.31 36.41 -21.59
C TYR A 443 29.29 36.24 -22.70
N SER A 444 28.83 37.34 -23.29
CA SER A 444 27.96 37.34 -24.47
C SER A 444 28.75 37.83 -25.66
N VAL A 445 28.77 37.05 -26.74
CA VAL A 445 29.51 37.35 -27.97
C VAL A 445 28.53 37.38 -29.13
N GLU A 446 28.53 38.45 -29.92
CA GLU A 446 27.77 38.48 -31.17
C GLU A 446 28.71 38.16 -32.33
N LEU A 447 28.33 37.18 -33.15
CA LEU A 447 29.06 36.83 -34.36
C LEU A 447 28.35 37.47 -35.56
N PRO A 448 29.08 38.06 -36.53
CA PRO A 448 28.47 38.59 -37.73
C PRO A 448 27.78 37.46 -38.50
N THR A 449 26.65 37.76 -39.14
CA THR A 449 25.90 36.77 -39.89
C THR A 449 26.76 36.23 -41.03
N MET A 450 27.16 34.96 -40.96
CA MET A 450 27.92 34.27 -42.01
C MET A 450 26.96 33.88 -43.15
N VAL A 451 26.34 34.86 -43.83
CA VAL A 451 25.17 34.68 -44.72
C VAL A 451 25.43 33.74 -45.91
N SER A 452 26.67 33.32 -46.15
CA SER A 452 27.05 32.41 -47.25
C SER A 452 27.53 31.02 -46.82
N GLN A 453 27.62 30.70 -45.52
CA GLN A 453 28.16 29.39 -45.06
C GLN A 453 27.30 28.73 -43.98
N THR A 454 27.16 27.41 -44.06
CA THR A 454 26.52 26.58 -43.02
C THR A 454 27.46 26.41 -41.84
N VAL A 455 27.06 26.88 -40.66
CA VAL A 455 27.80 26.63 -39.40
C VAL A 455 27.49 25.22 -38.90
N THR A 456 28.50 24.35 -38.84
CA THR A 456 28.36 22.94 -38.40
C THR A 456 28.91 22.70 -36.99
N ALA A 457 29.86 23.51 -36.54
CA ALA A 457 30.45 23.44 -35.20
C ALA A 457 30.98 24.83 -34.78
N VAL A 458 31.07 25.05 -33.47
CA VAL A 458 31.71 26.22 -32.85
C VAL A 458 32.77 25.72 -31.89
N ARG A 459 34.00 26.23 -32.01
CA ARG A 459 35.10 25.90 -31.10
C ARG A 459 35.37 27.09 -30.18
N LEU A 460 35.23 26.87 -28.88
CA LEU A 460 35.75 27.77 -27.85
C LEU A 460 37.14 27.28 -27.46
N GLU A 461 38.15 28.10 -27.69
CA GLU A 461 39.52 27.84 -27.30
C GLU A 461 39.94 28.81 -26.20
N VAL A 462 40.53 28.28 -25.13
CA VAL A 462 40.90 29.07 -23.96
C VAL A 462 42.42 29.14 -23.92
N LEU A 463 42.95 30.29 -24.32
CA LEU A 463 44.38 30.49 -24.46
C LEU A 463 44.98 30.93 -23.11
N PRO A 464 46.04 30.26 -22.61
CA PRO A 464 46.70 30.68 -21.39
C PRO A 464 47.43 32.02 -21.59
N GLU A 465 47.32 32.93 -20.63
CA GLU A 465 48.08 34.19 -20.64
C GLU A 465 49.44 33.96 -19.97
N GLU A 466 50.54 34.33 -20.63
CA GLU A 466 51.89 34.22 -20.07
C GLU A 466 52.22 35.45 -19.21
N GLY A 467 52.18 35.30 -17.87
CA GLY A 467 52.65 36.36 -16.96
C GLY A 467 52.56 36.02 -15.47
N PRO A 468 53.39 36.64 -14.59
CA PRO A 468 53.25 36.51 -13.13
C PRO A 468 51.96 37.17 -12.62
N PRO A 469 51.30 36.68 -11.54
CA PRO A 469 51.77 35.65 -10.61
C PRO A 469 51.15 34.24 -10.82
N LEU A 470 50.39 33.99 -11.89
CA LEU A 470 49.75 32.69 -12.14
C LEU A 470 49.81 32.32 -13.63
N ARG A 471 50.34 31.15 -13.95
CA ARG A 471 50.14 30.48 -15.26
C ARG A 471 48.77 29.81 -15.24
N GLY A 472 47.84 30.24 -16.07
CA GLY A 472 46.54 29.62 -16.18
C GLY A 472 45.56 30.44 -16.99
N VAL A 473 44.34 29.90 -17.11
CA VAL A 473 43.29 30.40 -18.01
C VAL A 473 42.13 31.08 -17.29
N GLY A 474 42.10 31.07 -15.95
CA GLY A 474 40.98 31.62 -15.19
C GLY A 474 41.34 32.27 -13.86
N ASN A 475 40.38 33.04 -13.35
CA ASN A 475 40.57 33.96 -12.21
C ASN A 475 40.73 33.25 -10.84
N ALA A 476 40.44 31.94 -10.79
CA ALA A 476 40.48 31.08 -9.61
C ALA A 476 41.79 30.26 -9.54
N GLY A 477 42.92 30.94 -9.36
CA GLY A 477 44.22 30.25 -9.24
C GLY A 477 44.71 29.58 -10.52
N GLY A 478 44.23 30.03 -11.70
CA GLY A 478 44.59 29.47 -13.00
C GLY A 478 43.57 28.46 -13.56
N ALA A 479 42.59 28.03 -12.77
CA ALA A 479 41.52 27.14 -13.22
C ALA A 479 40.41 27.89 -14.00
N PHE A 480 39.92 27.29 -15.08
CA PHE A 480 38.79 27.75 -15.88
C PHE A 480 37.82 26.58 -16.09
N VAL A 481 36.54 26.81 -15.79
CA VAL A 481 35.48 25.80 -15.94
C VAL A 481 34.34 26.41 -16.74
N VAL A 482 33.98 25.77 -17.85
CA VAL A 482 32.79 26.12 -18.62
C VAL A 482 31.60 25.42 -17.99
N THR A 483 30.71 26.17 -17.36
CA THR A 483 29.49 25.63 -16.74
C THR A 483 28.31 25.56 -17.71
N GLY A 484 28.40 26.24 -18.86
CA GLY A 484 27.41 26.15 -19.93
C GLY A 484 27.77 27.01 -21.14
N VAL A 485 27.26 26.60 -22.31
CA VAL A 485 27.34 27.35 -23.58
C VAL A 485 25.93 27.41 -24.16
N ARG A 486 25.51 28.58 -24.62
CA ARG A 486 24.24 28.80 -25.32
C ARG A 486 24.50 29.63 -26.57
N GLY A 487 23.77 29.35 -27.64
CA GLY A 487 23.85 30.10 -28.90
C GLY A 487 22.48 30.18 -29.55
N ALA A 488 22.20 31.32 -30.20
CA ALA A 488 20.97 31.55 -30.94
C ALA A 488 21.30 32.26 -32.25
N LEU A 489 20.55 31.95 -33.32
CA LEU A 489 20.59 32.70 -34.57
C LEU A 489 19.63 33.88 -34.45
N ILE A 490 20.19 35.10 -34.42
CA ILE A 490 19.40 36.33 -34.36
C ILE A 490 19.06 36.75 -35.79
N PRO A 491 17.77 36.77 -36.20
CA PRO A 491 17.39 37.26 -37.53
C PRO A 491 17.66 38.77 -37.64
N PRO A 492 17.86 39.30 -38.87
CA PRO A 492 18.07 40.73 -39.08
C PRO A 492 16.96 41.56 -38.42
N LEU A 493 17.32 42.66 -37.76
CA LEU A 493 16.38 43.53 -37.02
C LEU A 493 15.13 43.86 -37.85
N ASP A 494 15.29 44.07 -39.16
CA ASP A 494 14.18 44.43 -40.03
C ASP A 494 13.10 43.36 -40.21
N ALA A 495 13.47 42.10 -40.03
CA ALA A 495 12.57 40.94 -40.11
C ALA A 495 11.80 40.67 -38.81
N LEU A 496 12.13 41.36 -37.70
CA LEU A 496 11.52 41.11 -36.40
C LEU A 496 10.15 41.79 -36.24
N PRO A 497 9.19 41.13 -35.56
CA PRO A 497 7.89 41.73 -35.26
C PRO A 497 8.04 42.97 -34.37
N ARG A 498 7.21 43.98 -34.64
CA ARG A 498 7.13 45.21 -33.83
C ARG A 498 6.04 45.07 -32.79
N ALA A 499 6.43 44.71 -31.57
CA ALA A 499 5.52 44.54 -30.45
C ALA A 499 5.52 45.79 -29.58
N ARG A 500 4.34 46.23 -29.15
CA ARG A 500 4.23 47.19 -28.04
C ARG A 500 4.05 46.46 -26.72
N PHE A 501 3.31 45.36 -26.73
CA PHE A 501 3.10 44.55 -25.53
C PHE A 501 3.70 43.17 -25.68
N VAL A 502 4.26 42.66 -24.59
CA VAL A 502 4.70 41.27 -24.47
C VAL A 502 3.94 40.65 -23.30
N ARG A 503 3.25 39.54 -23.56
CA ARG A 503 2.43 38.85 -22.57
C ARG A 503 2.93 37.44 -22.33
N ILE A 504 3.07 37.10 -21.05
CA ILE A 504 3.25 35.74 -20.55
C ILE A 504 1.90 35.27 -20.03
N GLU A 505 1.35 34.24 -20.65
CA GLU A 505 0.05 33.67 -20.28
C GLU A 505 0.23 32.22 -19.89
N LEU A 506 -0.48 31.78 -18.84
CA LEU A 506 -0.48 30.40 -18.39
C LEU A 506 -1.89 29.81 -18.55
N PRO A 507 -2.18 29.13 -19.68
CA PRO A 507 -3.50 28.58 -19.95
C PRO A 507 -3.93 27.52 -18.92
N GLY A 508 -5.20 27.55 -18.54
CA GLY A 508 -5.83 26.62 -17.62
C GLY A 508 -6.63 27.30 -16.52
N LYS A 509 -7.43 26.49 -15.82
CA LYS A 509 -8.19 26.89 -14.64
C LYS A 509 -7.37 26.62 -13.38
N GLU A 510 -7.64 27.41 -12.33
CA GLU A 510 -7.01 27.29 -11.01
C GLU A 510 -5.47 27.39 -11.05
N LYS A 511 -4.94 28.13 -12.03
CA LYS A 511 -3.52 28.37 -12.19
C LYS A 511 -3.06 29.60 -11.41
N ILE A 512 -1.79 29.59 -11.04
CA ILE A 512 -1.06 30.71 -10.44
C ILE A 512 0.13 31.02 -11.34
N LEU A 513 0.25 32.27 -11.79
CA LEU A 513 1.42 32.74 -12.52
C LEU A 513 2.35 33.48 -11.57
N SER A 514 3.60 33.03 -11.52
CA SER A 514 4.69 33.65 -10.75
C SER A 514 5.95 33.70 -11.59
N LEU A 515 6.51 34.88 -11.74
CA LEU A 515 7.69 35.16 -12.57
C LEU A 515 8.73 35.87 -11.73
N ALA A 516 9.99 35.41 -11.78
CA ALA A 516 11.08 36.09 -11.10
C ALA A 516 11.53 37.32 -11.90
N GLU A 517 11.69 37.18 -13.22
CA GLU A 517 12.11 38.26 -14.11
C GLU A 517 11.65 37.93 -15.54
N VAL A 518 11.27 38.94 -16.31
CA VAL A 518 11.00 38.87 -17.74
C VAL A 518 11.87 39.92 -18.44
N GLN A 519 12.82 39.45 -19.23
CA GLN A 519 13.75 40.29 -19.97
C GLN A 519 13.35 40.28 -21.43
N ILE A 520 13.28 41.47 -22.03
CA ILE A 520 12.90 41.65 -23.43
C ILE A 520 14.03 42.43 -24.08
N PHE A 521 14.60 41.87 -25.13
CA PHE A 521 15.76 42.44 -25.77
C PHE A 521 15.43 43.03 -27.13
N GLN A 522 16.16 44.10 -27.44
CA GLN A 522 16.40 44.61 -28.78
C GLN A 522 17.93 44.63 -29.00
N GLY A 523 18.44 43.67 -29.76
CA GLY A 523 19.88 43.39 -29.81
C GLY A 523 20.37 42.89 -28.44
N THR A 524 21.36 43.58 -27.86
CA THR A 524 21.89 43.30 -26.51
C THR A 524 21.19 44.08 -25.40
N ASN A 525 20.35 45.07 -25.73
CA ASN A 525 19.73 45.96 -24.76
C ASN A 525 18.45 45.36 -24.19
N ASN A 526 18.36 45.17 -22.86
CA ASN A 526 17.13 44.75 -22.18
C ASN A 526 16.18 45.95 -22.04
N ILE A 527 15.22 46.06 -22.95
CA ILE A 527 14.24 47.15 -23.00
C ILE A 527 13.09 46.98 -21.99
N ALA A 528 12.93 45.81 -21.37
CA ALA A 528 11.86 45.57 -20.39
C ALA A 528 11.94 46.50 -19.17
N ARG A 529 13.15 46.89 -18.76
CA ARG A 529 13.37 47.78 -17.60
C ARG A 529 12.81 49.19 -17.76
N ASN A 530 12.51 49.60 -18.99
CA ASN A 530 11.92 50.91 -19.30
C ASN A 530 10.39 50.83 -19.54
N GLY A 531 9.81 49.64 -19.45
CA GLY A 531 8.38 49.41 -19.65
C GLY A 531 7.57 49.55 -18.37
N GLU A 532 6.26 49.31 -18.49
CA GLU A 532 5.35 49.23 -17.35
C GLU A 532 4.61 47.89 -17.37
N ALA A 533 4.76 47.12 -16.29
CA ALA A 533 4.20 45.79 -16.18
C ALA A 533 2.87 45.78 -15.43
N SER A 534 1.97 44.90 -15.87
CA SER A 534 0.67 44.62 -15.27
C SER A 534 0.39 43.11 -15.29
N GLN A 535 -0.56 42.65 -14.47
CA GLN A 535 -0.92 41.23 -14.39
C GLN A 535 -2.40 41.07 -14.06
N SER A 536 -2.97 39.91 -14.37
CA SER A 536 -4.41 39.66 -14.27
C SER A 536 -4.98 39.86 -12.86
N THR A 537 -4.24 39.46 -11.83
CA THR A 537 -4.55 39.65 -10.40
C THR A 537 -3.26 39.70 -9.60
N THR A 538 -3.30 40.19 -8.36
CA THR A 538 -2.13 40.24 -7.46
C THR A 538 -2.45 39.56 -6.15
N ALA A 539 -1.54 38.73 -5.64
CA ALA A 539 -1.57 38.14 -4.31
C ALA A 539 -0.26 38.40 -3.57
N TYR A 540 -0.30 38.39 -2.23
CA TYR A 540 0.89 38.52 -1.35
C TYR A 540 1.77 39.76 -1.64
N ASP A 541 1.17 40.87 -2.06
CA ASP A 541 1.87 42.11 -2.44
C ASP A 541 2.94 41.95 -3.54
N ALA A 542 2.89 40.84 -4.29
CA ALA A 542 3.83 40.49 -5.35
C ALA A 542 3.37 41.06 -6.70
N THR A 543 3.58 42.37 -6.87
CA THR A 543 3.14 43.15 -8.02
C THR A 543 3.87 42.78 -9.32
N ALA A 544 3.25 43.08 -10.46
CA ALA A 544 3.80 42.79 -11.79
C ALA A 544 5.18 43.43 -12.05
N ALA A 545 5.45 44.60 -11.46
CA ALA A 545 6.69 45.34 -11.65
C ALA A 545 7.94 44.60 -11.14
N ARG A 546 7.78 43.62 -10.23
CA ARG A 546 8.90 42.83 -9.73
C ARG A 546 9.58 42.02 -10.84
N ALA A 547 8.83 41.54 -11.83
CA ALA A 547 9.41 40.81 -12.97
C ALA A 547 10.20 41.69 -13.96
N ILE A 548 10.39 42.99 -13.70
CA ILE A 548 11.25 43.86 -14.52
C ILE A 548 12.20 44.70 -13.64
N ASP A 549 12.39 44.29 -12.38
CA ASP A 549 13.23 45.02 -11.43
C ASP A 549 14.73 44.75 -11.64
N GLY A 550 15.06 43.77 -12.48
CA GLY A 550 16.42 43.44 -12.83
C GLY A 550 17.07 42.35 -11.98
N ASN A 551 16.34 41.77 -11.03
CA ASN A 551 16.81 40.71 -10.17
C ASN A 551 16.23 39.35 -10.62
N THR A 552 17.13 38.43 -10.96
CA THR A 552 16.76 37.11 -11.49
C THR A 552 16.62 36.04 -10.41
N ASP A 553 16.74 36.41 -9.13
CA ASP A 553 16.61 35.46 -8.01
C ASP A 553 15.15 35.06 -7.79
N GLY A 554 14.85 33.80 -8.10
CA GLY A 554 13.51 33.23 -8.00
C GLY A 554 13.07 32.81 -6.60
N HIS A 555 13.85 33.09 -5.54
CA HIS A 555 13.44 32.76 -4.18
C HIS A 555 12.44 33.78 -3.65
N PHE A 556 11.16 33.41 -3.55
CA PHE A 556 10.05 34.34 -3.31
C PHE A 556 10.21 35.21 -2.05
N GLU A 557 10.40 34.59 -0.88
CA GLU A 557 10.50 35.31 0.39
C GLU A 557 11.88 35.97 0.61
N GLY A 558 12.92 35.41 0.00
CA GLY A 558 14.32 35.79 0.21
C GLY A 558 14.71 36.96 -0.67
N ALA A 559 14.45 36.84 -1.97
CA ALA A 559 14.75 37.88 -2.95
C ALA A 559 13.70 38.98 -3.01
N LYS A 560 12.43 38.66 -2.65
CA LYS A 560 11.26 39.56 -2.74
C LYS A 560 11.08 40.22 -4.13
N SER A 561 11.53 39.52 -5.17
CA SER A 561 11.58 40.00 -6.56
C SER A 561 10.70 39.15 -7.50
N THR A 562 9.95 38.19 -6.96
CA THR A 562 9.02 37.38 -7.76
C THR A 562 7.60 37.96 -7.74
N THR A 563 6.90 37.89 -8.88
CA THR A 563 5.47 38.22 -9.02
C THR A 563 4.57 37.07 -8.53
N HIS A 564 3.30 37.37 -8.24
CA HIS A 564 2.33 36.34 -7.89
C HIS A 564 0.89 36.78 -8.21
N THR A 565 0.22 36.04 -9.08
CA THR A 565 -1.23 36.20 -9.28
C THR A 565 -2.01 35.49 -8.16
N ALA A 566 -3.27 35.87 -7.93
CA ALA A 566 -4.16 35.00 -7.18
C ALA A 566 -4.41 33.69 -7.98
N VAL A 567 -5.01 32.69 -7.32
CA VAL A 567 -5.54 31.51 -8.02
C VAL A 567 -6.60 32.01 -9.02
N SER A 568 -6.31 31.90 -10.31
CA SER A 568 -7.18 32.43 -11.35
C SER A 568 -8.24 31.40 -11.76
N LYS A 569 -9.46 31.89 -12.05
CA LYS A 569 -10.54 31.04 -12.59
C LYS A 569 -10.30 30.65 -14.05
N ASP A 570 -9.62 31.51 -14.82
CA ASP A 570 -9.20 31.24 -16.20
C ASP A 570 -7.87 31.97 -16.50
N ASN A 571 -6.94 31.29 -17.16
CA ASN A 571 -5.72 31.79 -17.83
C ASN A 571 -5.05 33.03 -17.20
N PRO A 572 -4.35 32.92 -16.05
CA PRO A 572 -3.61 34.04 -15.49
C PRO A 572 -2.53 34.53 -16.46
N TRP A 573 -2.31 35.85 -16.48
CA TRP A 573 -1.35 36.49 -17.38
C TRP A 573 -0.58 37.62 -16.69
N TRP A 574 0.62 37.87 -17.22
CA TRP A 574 1.47 39.03 -16.95
C TRP A 574 1.82 39.69 -18.29
N GLU A 575 1.77 41.01 -18.37
CA GLU A 575 2.00 41.78 -19.59
C GLU A 575 2.79 43.05 -19.30
N ILE A 576 3.67 43.42 -20.23
CA ILE A 576 4.43 44.68 -20.18
C ILE A 576 4.11 45.56 -21.38
N ASP A 577 3.87 46.85 -21.14
CA ASP A 577 3.83 47.91 -22.16
C ASP A 577 5.23 48.50 -22.33
N LEU A 578 5.84 48.30 -23.51
CA LEU A 578 7.14 48.84 -23.90
C LEU A 578 7.08 50.35 -24.26
N LYS A 579 5.94 51.01 -24.01
CA LYS A 579 5.63 52.44 -24.25
C LYS A 579 5.52 52.84 -25.71
N SER A 580 6.14 52.10 -26.62
CA SER A 580 6.07 52.27 -28.07
C SER A 580 6.30 50.92 -28.76
N ALA A 581 5.93 50.79 -30.03
CA ALA A 581 6.20 49.57 -30.79
C ALA A 581 7.72 49.37 -30.99
N GLN A 582 8.25 48.31 -30.40
CA GLN A 582 9.67 47.94 -30.42
C GLN A 582 9.90 46.65 -31.19
N ARG A 583 11.06 46.53 -31.84
CA ARG A 583 11.48 45.27 -32.45
C ARG A 583 12.04 44.37 -31.35
N VAL A 584 11.38 43.25 -31.09
CA VAL A 584 11.76 42.29 -30.05
C VAL A 584 12.50 41.13 -30.70
N ASN A 585 13.77 40.88 -30.32
CA ASN A 585 14.57 39.77 -30.87
C ASN A 585 14.74 38.60 -29.90
N ARG A 586 14.58 38.81 -28.59
CA ARG A 586 14.80 37.78 -27.58
C ARG A 586 13.98 38.05 -26.32
N VAL A 587 13.39 37.01 -25.75
CA VAL A 587 12.63 37.07 -24.49
C VAL A 587 13.16 36.01 -23.53
N VAL A 588 13.50 36.42 -22.30
CA VAL A 588 13.96 35.51 -21.25
C VAL A 588 13.00 35.57 -20.08
N VAL A 589 12.45 34.41 -19.71
CA VAL A 589 11.49 34.25 -18.61
C VAL A 589 12.17 33.47 -17.49
N TRP A 590 12.33 34.11 -16.33
CA TRP A 590 12.91 33.51 -15.13
C TRP A 590 11.80 33.02 -14.20
N ASN A 591 11.96 31.79 -13.73
CA ASN A 591 11.00 31.09 -12.90
C ASN A 591 11.32 31.23 -11.41
N ARG A 592 10.31 30.95 -10.59
CA ARG A 592 10.42 30.81 -9.14
C ARG A 592 11.19 29.53 -8.79
N THR A 593 12.05 29.57 -7.77
CA THR A 593 13.05 28.51 -7.48
C THR A 593 12.92 27.83 -6.11
N ASP A 594 11.99 28.26 -5.26
CA ASP A 594 11.78 27.79 -3.87
C ASP A 594 10.73 26.65 -3.75
N GLY A 595 10.79 25.65 -4.64
CA GLY A 595 10.01 24.40 -4.53
C GLY A 595 8.64 24.39 -5.24
N VAL A 596 8.28 25.45 -5.96
CA VAL A 596 7.04 25.53 -6.76
C VAL A 596 7.28 25.85 -8.23
N SER A 597 8.48 25.60 -8.74
CA SER A 597 8.90 25.90 -10.11
C SER A 597 7.97 25.31 -11.18
N GLU A 598 7.40 24.13 -10.93
CA GLU A 598 6.52 23.43 -11.88
C GLU A 598 5.22 24.19 -12.21
N ARG A 599 4.84 25.19 -11.41
CA ARG A 599 3.63 26.00 -11.66
C ARG A 599 3.66 26.73 -13.01
N LEU A 600 4.84 27.11 -13.50
CA LEU A 600 5.00 27.80 -14.77
C LEU A 600 4.94 26.85 -15.98
N SER A 601 4.80 25.54 -15.77
CA SER A 601 4.66 24.57 -16.87
C SER A 601 3.41 24.84 -17.71
N GLY A 602 3.59 24.86 -19.04
CA GLY A 602 2.53 25.09 -20.01
C GLY A 602 2.28 26.57 -20.33
N PHE A 603 3.17 27.47 -19.97
CA PHE A 603 3.03 28.88 -20.33
C PHE A 603 3.28 29.13 -21.84
N LYS A 604 2.80 30.27 -22.32
CA LYS A 604 3.07 30.78 -23.67
C LYS A 604 3.48 32.26 -23.64
N ILE A 605 4.16 32.68 -24.70
CA ILE A 605 4.63 34.05 -24.90
C ILE A 605 3.92 34.63 -26.12
N LEU A 606 3.34 35.81 -25.96
CA LEU A 606 2.60 36.53 -27.00
C LEU A 606 3.24 37.89 -27.23
N LEU A 607 3.43 38.26 -28.50
CA LEU A 607 3.74 39.63 -28.89
C LEU A 607 2.47 40.27 -29.44
N LEU A 608 2.15 41.46 -28.94
CA LEU A 608 0.96 42.20 -29.33
C LEU A 608 1.32 43.58 -29.89
N ASP A 609 0.55 44.04 -30.87
CA ASP A 609 0.66 45.39 -31.43
C ASP A 609 0.03 46.47 -30.54
N GLU A 610 -0.02 47.72 -31.02
CA GLU A 610 -0.58 48.84 -30.27
C GLU A 610 -2.09 48.71 -30.01
N GLN A 611 -2.80 47.93 -30.82
CA GLN A 611 -4.22 47.61 -30.69
C GLN A 611 -4.45 46.33 -29.84
N ARG A 612 -3.39 45.79 -29.22
CA ARG A 612 -3.36 44.52 -28.49
C ARG A 612 -3.77 43.31 -29.34
N GLN A 613 -3.61 43.38 -30.65
CA GLN A 613 -3.79 42.21 -31.52
C GLN A 613 -2.51 41.37 -31.51
N GLN A 614 -2.68 40.05 -31.48
CA GLN A 614 -1.58 39.11 -31.52
C GLN A 614 -0.89 39.14 -32.89
N ILE A 615 0.40 39.47 -32.89
CA ILE A 615 1.24 39.49 -34.10
C ILE A 615 2.21 38.31 -34.15
N TRP A 616 2.46 37.67 -33.01
CA TRP A 616 3.32 36.49 -32.90
C TRP A 616 3.02 35.73 -31.60
N GLU A 617 3.20 34.41 -31.63
CA GLU A 617 3.01 33.51 -30.47
C GLU A 617 4.06 32.40 -30.47
N GLN A 618 4.58 32.12 -29.27
CA GLN A 618 5.36 30.92 -29.00
C GLN A 618 4.41 29.76 -28.70
N PRO A 619 4.56 28.59 -29.35
CA PRO A 619 3.85 27.38 -28.96
C PRO A 619 4.03 27.06 -27.47
N LEU A 620 3.03 26.40 -26.89
CA LEU A 620 2.96 26.08 -25.46
C LEU A 620 4.26 25.42 -24.95
N ILE A 621 4.87 26.00 -23.94
CA ILE A 621 6.14 25.53 -23.36
C ILE A 621 5.78 24.54 -22.25
N THR A 622 5.81 23.24 -22.59
CA THR A 622 5.31 22.14 -21.76
C THR A 622 6.15 21.80 -20.54
N LYS A 623 7.37 22.36 -20.43
CA LYS A 623 8.26 22.14 -19.29
C LYS A 623 8.50 23.46 -18.56
N ALA A 624 8.37 23.46 -17.24
CA ALA A 624 8.69 24.62 -16.44
C ALA A 624 10.18 25.00 -16.60
N PRO A 625 10.51 26.30 -16.72
CA PRO A 625 11.90 26.74 -16.79
C PRO A 625 12.66 26.44 -15.49
N SER A 626 13.93 26.02 -15.61
CA SER A 626 14.80 25.76 -14.44
C SER A 626 16.22 26.27 -14.70
N PRO A 627 16.60 27.46 -14.21
CA PRO A 627 15.74 28.49 -13.61
C PRO A 627 15.05 29.38 -14.66
N SER A 628 15.45 29.34 -15.93
CA SER A 628 14.94 30.26 -16.96
C SER A 628 14.72 29.60 -18.30
N PHE A 629 13.85 30.21 -19.10
CA PHE A 629 13.55 29.86 -20.47
C PHE A 629 13.90 31.06 -21.34
N GLU A 630 14.65 30.79 -22.40
CA GLU A 630 15.16 31.80 -23.32
C GLU A 630 14.67 31.44 -24.72
N LEU A 631 14.08 32.43 -25.36
CA LEU A 631 13.53 32.37 -26.71
C LEU A 631 14.23 33.37 -27.60
#